data_AF-A0A352Q2F0-F1
#
_entry.id   AF-A0A352Q2F0-F1
#
_cell.length_a   1.000
_cell.length_b   1.000
_cell.length_c   1.000
_cell.angle_alpha   90.00
_cell.angle_beta   90.00
_cell.angle_gamma   90.00
#
_symmetry.space_group_name_H-M   'P 1'
#
loop_
_entity.id
_entity.type
_entity.pdbx_description
1 polymer ?
#
loop_
_entity_poly.entity_id
_entity_poly.type
_entity_poly.pdbx_seq_one_letter_code
_entity_poly.pdbx_strand_id
1 'polypeptide(L)'
;WGLAGSGRSHLLQAVCNQAHDSGQRSLYLPLSQLRDEAAPEVLADLDQLDVICLDDIDDVVNTEAWQLALFGLYNRCHQRGIRLVVSARVPPAQLSLSLADLRSRLSAMTVFQLPPYSDADKARILQFRAERLGMVLSDKTARFMLNRSSRELTYLIERLANLDRQTLRFQRRLTIPFIKEIFRW
;
A
#
# COMPACT_ATOMS: atom_id res chain seq x y z
N TRP A 1 -7.71 -5.13 -5.13
CA TRP A 1 -7.18 -4.34 -6.26
C TRP A 1 -7.66 -2.90 -6.15
N GLY A 2 -7.04 -1.96 -6.87
CA GLY A 2 -7.41 -0.55 -6.85
C GLY A 2 -6.38 0.32 -7.57
N LEU A 3 -6.76 1.54 -7.92
CA LEU A 3 -5.87 2.48 -8.62
C LEU A 3 -4.67 2.89 -7.76
N ALA A 4 -3.67 3.52 -8.38
CA ALA A 4 -2.58 4.17 -7.65
C ALA A 4 -3.14 5.13 -6.59
N GLY A 5 -2.52 5.16 -5.40
CA GLY A 5 -2.97 6.01 -4.29
C GLY A 5 -4.22 5.52 -3.54
N SER A 6 -4.82 4.38 -3.90
CA SER A 6 -6.00 3.80 -3.20
C SER A 6 -5.69 3.12 -1.86
N GLY A 7 -4.42 3.09 -1.43
CA GLY A 7 -4.03 2.55 -0.13
C GLY A 7 -3.71 1.05 -0.10
N ARG A 8 -3.57 0.38 -1.26
CA ARG A 8 -3.22 -1.05 -1.37
C ARG A 8 -2.01 -1.43 -0.51
N SER A 9 -0.87 -0.78 -0.74
CA SER A 9 0.38 -1.01 0.01
C SER A 9 0.22 -0.74 1.51
N HIS A 10 -0.53 0.32 1.87
CA HIS A 10 -0.79 0.65 3.26
C HIS A 10 -1.58 -0.44 3.98
N LEU A 11 -2.61 -1.00 3.33
CA LEU A 11 -3.40 -2.09 3.89
C LEU A 11 -2.60 -3.39 4.00
N LEU A 12 -1.77 -3.73 3.00
CA LEU A 12 -0.88 -4.89 3.08
C LEU A 12 0.13 -4.78 4.23
N GLN A 13 0.75 -3.62 4.40
CA GLN A 13 1.64 -3.36 5.52
C GLN A 13 0.90 -3.40 6.86
N ALA A 14 -0.33 -2.88 6.93
CA ALA A 14 -1.16 -2.97 8.13
C ALA A 14 -1.49 -4.42 8.51
N VAL A 15 -1.76 -5.28 7.53
CA VAL A 15 -1.96 -6.72 7.75
C VAL A 15 -0.69 -7.38 8.33
N CYS A 16 0.48 -7.05 7.79
CA CYS A 16 1.75 -7.56 8.32
C CYS A 16 2.02 -7.05 9.74
N ASN A 17 1.80 -5.76 10.01
CA ASN A 17 1.96 -5.19 11.34
C ASN A 17 1.04 -5.86 12.36
N GLN A 18 -0.23 -6.08 12.01
CA GLN A 18 -1.16 -6.77 12.90
C GLN A 18 -0.76 -8.23 13.14
N ALA A 19 -0.26 -8.93 12.12
CA ALA A 19 0.27 -10.28 12.26
C ALA A 19 1.47 -10.30 13.22
N HIS A 20 2.40 -9.36 13.06
CA HIS A 20 3.54 -9.19 13.96
C HIS A 20 3.12 -8.90 15.40
N ASP A 21 2.17 -7.98 15.62
CA ASP A 21 1.61 -7.66 16.94
C ASP A 21 0.94 -8.89 17.61
N SER A 22 0.49 -9.85 16.79
CA SER A 22 -0.11 -11.11 17.25
C SER A 22 0.91 -12.26 17.40
N GLY A 23 2.21 -11.97 17.27
CA GLY A 23 3.29 -12.95 17.36
C GLY A 23 3.44 -13.86 16.14
N GLN A 24 2.78 -13.54 15.02
CA GLN A 24 2.86 -14.32 13.79
C GLN A 24 4.03 -13.85 12.91
N ARG A 25 4.61 -14.77 12.15
CA ARG A 25 5.64 -14.48 11.14
C ARG A 25 4.97 -13.98 9.87
N SER A 26 5.26 -12.74 9.48
CA SER A 26 4.71 -12.12 8.28
C SER A 26 5.77 -11.57 7.35
N LEU A 27 5.49 -11.56 6.04
CA LEU A 27 6.30 -10.89 5.03
C LEU A 27 5.45 -9.96 4.16
N TYR A 28 5.93 -8.74 3.98
CA TYR A 28 5.48 -7.83 2.93
C TYR A 28 6.53 -7.80 1.82
N LEU A 29 6.13 -8.08 0.58
CA LEU A 29 7.01 -8.13 -0.58
C LEU A 29 6.46 -7.25 -1.72
N PRO A 30 7.09 -6.09 -2.01
CA PRO A 30 6.72 -5.26 -3.15
C PRO A 30 7.32 -5.81 -4.44
N LEU A 31 6.51 -6.49 -5.27
CA LEU A 31 7.00 -7.15 -6.49
C LEU A 31 7.43 -6.16 -7.58
N SER A 32 6.95 -4.92 -7.51
CA SER A 32 7.38 -3.83 -8.38
C SER A 32 8.89 -3.54 -8.30
N GLN A 33 9.54 -3.83 -7.16
CA GLN A 33 10.98 -3.68 -6.97
C GLN A 33 11.79 -4.88 -7.46
N LEU A 34 11.13 -6.01 -7.74
CA LEU A 34 11.76 -7.28 -8.09
C LEU A 34 11.73 -7.58 -9.58
N ARG A 35 11.02 -6.77 -10.38
CA ARG A 35 10.85 -6.97 -11.82
C ARG A 35 12.18 -7.18 -12.55
N ASP A 36 13.19 -6.37 -12.23
CA ASP A 36 14.45 -6.29 -12.97
C ASP A 36 15.65 -6.91 -12.23
N GLU A 37 15.55 -7.08 -10.91
CA GLU A 37 16.69 -7.40 -10.04
C GLU A 37 16.61 -8.78 -9.38
N ALA A 38 15.44 -9.42 -9.34
CA ALA A 38 15.25 -10.67 -8.63
C ALA A 38 14.51 -11.71 -9.45
N ALA A 39 14.95 -12.95 -9.28
CA ALA A 39 14.37 -14.08 -9.96
C ALA A 39 13.13 -14.61 -9.17
N PRO A 40 12.12 -15.20 -9.84
CA PRO A 40 10.87 -15.67 -9.21
C PRO A 40 11.06 -16.65 -8.02
N GLU A 41 12.24 -17.24 -7.91
CA GLU A 41 12.70 -18.15 -6.86
C GLU A 41 12.65 -17.51 -5.47
N VAL A 42 12.64 -16.18 -5.36
CA VAL A 42 12.39 -15.47 -4.08
C VAL A 42 11.08 -15.91 -3.40
N LEU A 43 10.12 -16.45 -4.17
CA LEU A 43 8.85 -16.97 -3.64
C LEU A 43 8.92 -18.43 -3.15
N ALA A 44 10.03 -19.14 -3.38
CA ALA A 44 10.14 -20.58 -3.10
C ALA A 44 10.03 -20.90 -1.60
N ASP A 45 10.78 -20.17 -0.76
CA ASP A 45 10.97 -20.49 0.66
C ASP A 45 10.06 -19.70 1.61
N LEU A 46 8.97 -19.12 1.09
CA LEU A 46 8.04 -18.33 1.90
C LEU A 46 7.04 -19.18 2.69
N ASP A 47 7.04 -20.50 2.47
CA ASP A 47 6.05 -21.42 3.01
C ASP A 47 6.24 -21.77 4.51
N GLN A 48 7.19 -21.10 5.17
CA GLN A 48 7.37 -21.12 6.62
C GLN A 48 6.67 -19.96 7.32
N LEU A 49 6.06 -19.02 6.61
CA LEU A 49 5.40 -17.85 7.20
C LEU A 49 3.94 -18.15 7.53
N ASP A 50 3.35 -17.33 8.40
CA ASP A 50 1.92 -17.39 8.73
C ASP A 50 1.10 -16.46 7.81
N VAL A 51 1.70 -15.33 7.42
CA VAL A 51 1.06 -14.30 6.57
C VAL A 51 2.02 -13.81 5.50
N ILE A 52 1.58 -13.78 4.25
CA ILE A 52 2.35 -13.27 3.11
C ILE A 52 1.53 -12.22 2.38
N CYS A 53 2.10 -11.04 2.21
CA CYS A 53 1.51 -9.94 1.48
C CYS A 53 2.36 -9.61 0.25
N LEU A 54 1.82 -9.87 -0.94
CA LEU A 54 2.47 -9.52 -2.21
C LEU A 54 1.85 -8.27 -2.78
N ASP A 55 2.67 -7.24 -2.98
CA ASP A 55 2.21 -5.98 -3.58
C ASP A 55 2.46 -5.93 -5.08
N ASP A 56 1.56 -5.27 -5.79
CA ASP A 56 1.64 -5.01 -7.24
C ASP A 56 1.97 -6.26 -8.09
N ILE A 57 1.21 -7.36 -7.93
CA ILE A 57 1.44 -8.59 -8.71
C ILE A 57 1.32 -8.34 -10.22
N ASP A 58 0.56 -7.32 -10.64
CA ASP A 58 0.44 -6.92 -12.04
C ASP A 58 1.79 -6.49 -12.65
N ASP A 59 2.79 -6.16 -11.82
CA ASP A 59 4.10 -5.75 -12.31
C ASP A 59 5.01 -6.90 -12.74
N VAL A 60 4.72 -8.16 -12.36
CA VAL A 60 5.59 -9.32 -12.66
C VAL A 60 4.91 -10.44 -13.45
N VAL A 61 3.56 -10.46 -13.48
CA VAL A 61 2.79 -11.52 -14.16
C VAL A 61 2.90 -11.49 -15.69
N ASN A 62 3.66 -10.55 -16.27
CA ASN A 62 3.96 -10.50 -17.70
C ASN A 62 4.90 -11.62 -18.17
N THR A 63 5.56 -12.35 -17.25
CA THR A 63 6.39 -13.50 -17.57
C THR A 63 5.79 -14.80 -17.06
N GLU A 64 5.97 -15.89 -17.81
CA GLU A 64 5.48 -17.21 -17.42
C GLU A 64 6.15 -17.74 -16.14
N ALA A 65 7.45 -17.47 -15.97
CA ALA A 65 8.20 -17.90 -14.78
C ALA A 65 7.61 -17.30 -13.49
N TRP A 66 7.27 -16.00 -13.48
CA TRP A 66 6.59 -15.38 -12.35
C TRP A 66 5.18 -15.94 -12.13
N GLN A 67 4.42 -16.21 -13.20
CA GLN A 67 3.10 -16.83 -13.06
C GLN A 67 3.19 -18.24 -12.45
N LEU A 68 4.15 -19.07 -12.87
CA LEU A 68 4.40 -20.39 -12.30
C LEU A 68 4.81 -20.31 -10.82
N ALA A 69 5.69 -19.38 -10.48
CA ALA A 69 6.12 -19.17 -9.10
C ALA A 69 4.95 -18.73 -8.19
N LEU A 70 4.13 -17.78 -8.64
CA LEU A 70 2.92 -17.33 -7.95
C LEU A 70 1.90 -18.46 -7.78
N PHE A 71 1.72 -19.28 -8.81
CA PHE A 71 0.83 -20.45 -8.75
C PHE A 71 1.32 -21.48 -7.73
N GLY A 72 2.61 -21.79 -7.74
CA GLY A 72 3.24 -22.67 -6.75
C GLY A 72 3.08 -22.15 -5.32
N LEU A 73 3.35 -20.86 -5.11
CA LEU A 73 3.17 -20.20 -3.82
C LEU A 73 1.72 -20.29 -3.34
N TYR A 74 0.74 -19.97 -4.20
CA TYR A 74 -0.67 -20.08 -3.85
C TYR A 74 -1.01 -21.49 -3.34
N ASN A 75 -0.59 -22.53 -4.07
CA ASN A 75 -0.89 -23.91 -3.69
C ASN A 75 -0.27 -24.27 -2.34
N ARG A 76 1.00 -23.90 -2.10
CA ARG A 76 1.66 -24.12 -0.80
C ARG A 76 0.94 -23.39 0.32
N CYS A 77 0.57 -22.12 0.12
CA CYS A 77 -0.16 -21.34 1.11
C CYS A 77 -1.51 -21.97 1.45
N HIS A 78 -2.26 -22.39 0.42
CA HIS A 78 -3.55 -23.03 0.60
C HIS A 78 -3.43 -24.35 1.37
N GLN A 79 -2.45 -25.20 1.04
CA GLN A 79 -2.21 -26.49 1.70
C GLN A 79 -1.80 -26.34 3.17
N ARG A 80 -0.98 -25.33 3.48
CA ARG A 80 -0.43 -25.10 4.83
C ARG A 80 -1.26 -24.14 5.69
N GLY A 81 -2.36 -23.59 5.16
CA GLY A 81 -3.18 -22.61 5.88
C GLY A 81 -2.51 -21.23 6.05
N ILE A 82 -1.53 -20.89 5.20
CA ILE A 82 -0.85 -19.59 5.22
C ILE A 82 -1.77 -18.54 4.61
N ARG A 83 -1.89 -17.38 5.28
CA ARG A 83 -2.72 -16.29 4.79
C ARG A 83 -1.98 -15.53 3.69
N LEU A 84 -2.38 -15.76 2.44
CA LEU A 84 -1.89 -15.02 1.29
C LEU A 84 -2.81 -13.83 0.97
N VAL A 85 -2.25 -12.62 0.94
CA VAL A 85 -2.93 -11.40 0.53
C VAL A 85 -2.16 -10.80 -0.64
N VAL A 86 -2.86 -10.45 -1.72
CA VAL A 86 -2.23 -9.90 -2.93
C VAL A 86 -2.88 -8.59 -3.35
N SER A 87 -2.06 -7.71 -3.91
CA SER A 87 -2.47 -6.42 -4.45
C SER A 87 -2.20 -6.37 -5.95
N ALA A 88 -3.10 -5.70 -6.67
CA ALA A 88 -2.98 -5.43 -8.10
C ALA A 88 -3.68 -4.11 -8.45
N ARG A 89 -3.32 -3.50 -9.58
CA ARG A 89 -3.99 -2.28 -10.09
C ARG A 89 -5.38 -2.57 -10.67
N VAL A 90 -5.58 -3.77 -11.19
CA VAL A 90 -6.80 -4.22 -11.88
C VAL A 90 -7.37 -5.49 -11.21
N PRO A 91 -8.66 -5.82 -11.40
CA PRO A 91 -9.21 -7.09 -10.91
C PRO A 91 -8.54 -8.31 -11.56
N PRO A 92 -8.57 -9.50 -10.93
CA PRO A 92 -7.95 -10.71 -11.47
C PRO A 92 -8.34 -11.05 -12.91
N ALA A 93 -9.60 -10.81 -13.29
CA ALA A 93 -10.10 -11.04 -14.64
C ALA A 93 -9.37 -10.22 -15.72
N GLN A 94 -8.85 -9.04 -15.36
CA GLN A 94 -8.15 -8.12 -16.26
C GLN A 94 -6.61 -8.28 -16.21
N LEU A 95 -6.08 -9.16 -15.36
CA LEU A 95 -4.65 -9.46 -15.38
C LEU A 95 -4.29 -10.20 -16.67
N SER A 96 -3.17 -9.81 -17.27
CA SER A 96 -2.58 -10.43 -18.46
C SER A 96 -1.90 -11.75 -18.10
N LEU A 97 -2.69 -12.73 -17.66
CA LEU A 97 -2.24 -14.07 -17.27
C LEU A 97 -2.37 -15.01 -18.47
N SER A 98 -1.26 -15.65 -18.83
CA SER A 98 -1.20 -16.74 -19.81
C SER A 98 -1.55 -18.09 -19.17
N LEU A 99 -1.25 -18.27 -17.87
CA LEU A 99 -1.54 -19.48 -17.11
C LEU A 99 -2.98 -19.47 -16.59
N ALA A 100 -3.84 -20.30 -17.19
CA ALA A 100 -5.27 -20.40 -16.84
C ALA A 100 -5.51 -20.85 -15.39
N ASP A 101 -4.63 -21.71 -14.86
CA ASP A 101 -4.72 -22.19 -13.47
C ASP A 101 -4.52 -21.05 -12.47
N LEU A 102 -3.51 -20.19 -12.67
CA LEU A 102 -3.29 -19.03 -11.81
C LEU A 102 -4.49 -18.08 -11.82
N ARG A 103 -5.06 -17.82 -13.01
CA ARG A 103 -6.27 -17.00 -13.16
C ARG A 103 -7.42 -17.57 -12.34
N SER A 104 -7.64 -18.87 -12.39
CA SER A 104 -8.67 -19.56 -11.62
C SER A 104 -8.43 -19.45 -10.11
N ARG A 105 -7.18 -19.62 -9.65
CA ARG A 105 -6.83 -19.48 -8.23
C ARG A 105 -7.04 -18.06 -7.70
N LEU A 106 -6.58 -17.04 -8.42
CA LEU A 106 -6.77 -15.64 -8.04
C LEU A 106 -8.24 -15.24 -8.03
N SER A 107 -9.05 -15.81 -8.93
CA SER A 107 -10.49 -15.56 -8.98
C SER A 107 -11.26 -16.27 -7.86
N ALA A 108 -10.71 -17.38 -7.34
CA ALA A 108 -11.27 -18.09 -6.19
C ALA A 108 -10.92 -17.45 -4.84
N MET A 109 -9.97 -16.51 -4.79
CA MET A 109 -9.70 -15.70 -3.60
C MET A 109 -10.84 -14.71 -3.34
N THR A 110 -10.95 -14.21 -2.11
CA THR A 110 -11.83 -13.08 -1.81
C THR A 110 -11.28 -11.81 -2.44
N VAL A 111 -12.04 -11.21 -3.37
CA VAL A 111 -11.61 -10.03 -4.13
C VAL A 111 -12.32 -8.77 -3.64
N PHE A 112 -11.55 -7.78 -3.20
CA PHE A 112 -12.04 -6.44 -2.88
C PHE A 112 -11.52 -5.39 -3.86
N GLN A 113 -12.38 -4.44 -4.23
CA GLN A 113 -12.00 -3.21 -4.92
C GLN A 113 -11.84 -2.09 -3.89
N LEU A 114 -10.67 -1.44 -3.88
CA LEU A 114 -10.47 -0.22 -3.14
C LEU A 114 -10.96 0.98 -3.98
N PRO A 115 -11.92 1.77 -3.47
CA PRO A 115 -12.39 2.95 -4.18
C PRO A 115 -11.30 4.04 -4.16
N PRO A 116 -11.32 4.97 -5.13
CA PRO A 116 -10.50 6.17 -5.02
C PRO A 116 -11.00 7.04 -3.85
N TYR A 117 -10.08 7.79 -3.24
CA TYR A 117 -10.42 8.72 -2.17
C TYR A 117 -10.93 10.05 -2.73
N SER A 118 -12.07 10.53 -2.21
CA SER A 118 -12.53 11.90 -2.47
C SER A 118 -11.63 12.93 -1.75
N ASP A 119 -11.73 14.21 -2.10
CA ASP A 119 -10.99 15.26 -1.38
C ASP A 119 -11.40 15.34 0.09
N ALA A 120 -12.66 15.05 0.40
CA ALA A 120 -13.14 14.97 1.77
C ALA A 120 -12.49 13.79 2.52
N ASP A 121 -12.35 12.62 1.89
CA ASP A 121 -11.66 11.48 2.49
C ASP A 121 -10.17 11.79 2.71
N LYS A 122 -9.51 12.40 1.72
CA LYS A 122 -8.10 12.81 1.84
C LYS A 122 -7.89 13.82 2.97
N ALA A 123 -8.78 14.79 3.12
CA ALA A 123 -8.74 15.73 4.25
C ALA A 123 -8.81 14.98 5.58
N ARG A 124 -9.78 14.07 5.74
CA ARG A 124 -9.92 13.26 6.96
C ARG A 124 -8.68 12.38 7.22
N ILE A 125 -8.11 11.76 6.18
CA ILE A 125 -6.89 10.96 6.29
C ILE A 125 -5.72 11.82 6.78
N LEU A 126 -5.55 13.04 6.24
CA LEU A 126 -4.49 13.95 6.67
C LEU A 126 -4.68 14.41 8.12
N GLN A 127 -5.91 14.70 8.51
CA GLN A 127 -6.23 15.10 9.87
C GLN A 127 -5.94 13.97 10.86
N PHE A 128 -6.41 12.76 10.54
CA PHE A 128 -6.14 11.56 11.34
C PHE A 128 -4.62 11.28 11.47
N ARG A 129 -3.87 11.42 10.37
CA ARG A 129 -2.41 11.28 10.37
C ARG A 129 -1.74 12.37 11.23
N ALA A 130 -2.20 13.61 11.13
CA ALA A 130 -1.65 14.73 11.90
C ALA A 130 -1.86 14.52 13.40
N GLU A 131 -3.05 14.06 13.80
CA GLU A 131 -3.37 13.76 15.19
C GLU A 131 -2.44 12.69 15.77
N ARG A 132 -2.14 11.63 15.02
CA ARG A 132 -1.17 10.59 15.44
C ARG A 132 0.27 11.08 15.51
N LEU A 133 0.59 12.20 14.85
CA LEU A 133 1.87 12.90 14.98
C LEU A 133 1.85 13.96 16.10
N GLY A 134 0.74 14.10 16.84
CA GLY A 134 0.59 15.12 17.87
C GLY A 134 0.31 16.53 17.33
N MET A 135 -0.05 16.66 16.05
CA MET A 135 -0.39 17.91 15.41
C MET A 135 -1.91 18.06 15.23
N VAL A 136 -2.41 19.29 15.40
CA VAL A 136 -3.81 19.62 15.05
C VAL A 136 -3.84 20.20 13.64
N LEU A 137 -4.47 19.48 12.71
CA LEU A 137 -4.75 19.96 11.36
C LEU A 137 -6.24 20.32 11.23
N SER A 138 -6.56 21.62 11.26
CA SER A 138 -7.94 22.06 11.07
C SER A 138 -8.45 21.77 9.66
N ASP A 139 -9.76 21.59 9.49
CA ASP A 139 -10.38 21.32 8.17
C ASP A 139 -10.01 22.39 7.14
N LYS A 140 -10.02 23.66 7.54
CA LYS A 140 -9.57 24.79 6.71
C LYS A 140 -8.12 24.61 6.23
N THR A 141 -7.23 24.14 7.11
CA THR A 141 -5.81 23.94 6.79
C THR A 141 -5.61 22.72 5.90
N ALA A 142 -6.32 21.62 6.16
CA ALA A 142 -6.30 20.42 5.32
C ALA A 142 -6.77 20.75 3.88
N ARG A 143 -7.90 21.46 3.74
CA ARG A 143 -8.40 21.91 2.44
C ARG A 143 -7.44 22.88 1.75
N PHE A 144 -6.81 23.77 2.51
CA PHE A 144 -5.79 24.67 1.98
C PHE A 144 -4.62 23.90 1.38
N MET A 145 -4.12 22.86 2.06
CA MET A 145 -3.07 22.00 1.52
C MET A 145 -3.51 21.30 0.25
N LEU A 146 -4.69 20.66 0.27
CA LEU A 146 -5.26 19.95 -0.90
C LEU A 146 -5.38 20.84 -2.14
N ASN A 147 -5.74 22.12 -1.96
CA ASN A 147 -5.90 23.07 -3.06
C ASN A 147 -4.58 23.61 -3.63
N ARG A 148 -3.47 23.50 -2.88
CA ARG A 148 -2.17 24.10 -3.25
C ARG A 148 -1.08 23.07 -3.55
N SER A 149 -1.37 21.78 -3.41
CA SER A 149 -0.44 20.68 -3.66
C SER A 149 -0.98 19.70 -4.70
N SER A 150 -0.16 18.68 -5.02
CA SER A 150 -0.67 17.50 -5.73
C SER A 150 -1.85 16.87 -5.00
N ARG A 151 -2.79 16.32 -5.78
CA ARG A 151 -3.95 15.55 -5.27
C ARG A 151 -3.58 14.10 -4.90
N GLU A 152 -2.35 13.68 -5.20
CA GLU A 152 -1.78 12.39 -4.80
C GLU A 152 -1.70 12.28 -3.28
N LEU A 153 -2.33 11.27 -2.70
CA LEU A 153 -2.37 11.09 -1.24
C LEU A 153 -0.98 10.83 -0.65
N THR A 154 -0.14 10.06 -1.36
CA THR A 154 1.25 9.81 -0.94
C THR A 154 2.03 11.11 -0.78
N TYR A 155 1.94 12.00 -1.77
CA TYR A 155 2.58 13.31 -1.72
C TYR A 155 2.08 14.15 -0.54
N LEU A 156 0.77 14.17 -0.30
CA LEU A 156 0.18 14.89 0.82
C LEU A 156 0.67 14.38 2.18
N ILE A 157 0.81 13.06 2.34
CA ILE A 157 1.34 12.42 3.55
C ILE A 157 2.82 12.79 3.76
N GLU A 158 3.63 12.77 2.71
CA GLU A 158 5.04 13.18 2.79
C GLU A 158 5.20 14.65 3.20
N ARG A 159 4.34 15.53 2.68
CA ARG A 159 4.32 16.94 3.06
C ARG A 159 3.91 17.13 4.52
N LEU A 160 2.94 16.36 4.99
CA LEU A 160 2.56 16.37 6.40
C LEU A 160 3.74 15.91 7.30
N ALA A 161 4.48 14.87 6.91
CA ALA A 161 5.68 14.43 7.63
C ALA A 161 6.83 15.45 7.56
N ASN A 162 6.93 16.24 6.48
CA ASN A 162 7.86 17.38 6.44
C ASN A 162 7.44 18.47 7.43
N LEU A 163 6.16 18.83 7.46
CA LEU A 163 5.62 19.83 8.38
C LEU A 163 5.85 19.45 9.84
N ASP A 164 5.65 18.19 10.20
CA ASP A 164 5.93 17.65 11.54
C ASP A 164 7.36 17.93 12.00
N ARG A 165 8.34 17.61 11.14
CA ARG A 165 9.76 17.90 11.43
C ARG A 165 10.03 19.39 11.61
N GLN A 166 9.31 20.25 10.88
CA GLN A 166 9.48 21.71 10.97
C GLN A 166 8.76 22.30 12.19
N THR A 167 7.55 21.85 12.52
CA THR A 167 6.81 22.31 13.71
C THR A 167 7.58 21.97 14.98
N LEU A 168 8.21 20.79 15.03
CA LEU A 168 9.12 20.39 16.11
C LEU A 168 10.35 21.29 16.18
N ARG A 169 11.02 21.55 15.05
CA ARG A 169 12.22 22.39 14.98
C ARG A 169 11.97 23.83 15.41
N PHE A 170 10.85 24.42 14.98
CA PHE A 170 10.51 25.81 15.28
C PHE A 170 9.65 25.97 16.53
N GLN A 171 9.20 24.87 17.16
CA GLN A 171 8.24 24.85 18.26
C GLN A 171 6.96 25.67 17.96
N ARG A 172 6.50 25.62 16.70
CA ARG A 172 5.35 26.40 16.21
C ARG A 172 4.17 25.48 15.91
N ARG A 173 2.96 26.00 16.15
CA ARG A 173 1.72 25.33 15.76
C ARG A 173 1.56 25.30 14.24
N LEU A 174 0.97 24.23 13.75
CA LEU A 174 0.63 24.07 12.34
C LEU A 174 -0.49 25.06 11.96
N THR A 175 -0.17 26.05 11.13
CA THR A 175 -1.10 27.09 10.66
C THR A 175 -0.89 27.39 9.18
N ILE A 176 -1.89 27.96 8.50
CA ILE A 176 -1.78 28.33 7.07
C ILE A 176 -0.56 29.25 6.79
N PRO A 177 -0.29 30.32 7.57
CA PRO A 177 0.90 31.14 7.35
C PRO A 177 2.21 30.35 7.47
N PHE A 178 2.32 29.45 8.45
CA PHE A 178 3.49 28.60 8.62
C PHE A 178 3.68 27.65 7.43
N ILE A 179 2.59 27.04 6.94
CA ILE A 179 2.66 26.16 5.77
C ILE A 179 3.14 26.94 4.54
N LYS A 180 2.63 28.16 4.32
CA LYS A 180 3.10 29.03 3.22
C LYS A 180 4.58 29.35 3.34
N GLU A 181 5.07 29.62 4.53
CA GLU A 181 6.48 29.89 4.81
C GLU A 181 7.38 28.69 4.45
N ILE A 182 7.04 27.50 4.95
CA ILE A 182 7.82 26.27 4.72
C ILE A 182 7.81 25.85 3.25
N PHE A 183 6.67 26.02 2.57
CA PHE A 183 6.46 25.51 1.23
C PHE A 183 6.57 26.53 0.12
N ARG A 184 6.76 27.82 0.46
CA ARG A 184 6.84 28.95 -0.47
C ARG A 184 5.63 29.03 -1.42
N TRP A 185 4.44 28.89 -0.86
CA TRP A 185 3.14 28.97 -1.57
C TRP A 185 2.51 30.37 -1.56
#